data_AF-A0A9E3USR5-F1
#
_entry.id   AF-A0A9E3USR5-F1
#
_cell.length_a   1.000
_cell.length_b   1.000
_cell.length_c   1.000
_cell.angle_alpha   90.00
_cell.angle_beta   90.00
_cell.angle_gamma   90.00
#
_symmetry.space_group_name_H-M   'P 1'
#
loop_
_entity.id
_entity.type
_entity.pdbx_description
1 polymer ?
#
loop_
_entity_poly.entity_id
_entity_poly.type
_entity_poly.pdbx_seq_one_letter_code
_entity_poly.pdbx_strand_id
1 'polypeptide(L)'
;MDLMLAQRPDVREATVRSGERLRMPAWNDFTTDQPEWRGLAKDPVLGSSGVSPRDYHDALARGMGGSETDPFCSCGEENLPGCPVDPYSTRNILIQERALHIHLRGMASVDCGFDTRARASYDAAMKAGPGRDE
;
A
#
# COMPACT_ATOMS: atom_id res chain seq x y z
N MET A 1 -1.71 8.52 12.43
CA MET A 1 -0.52 9.02 11.71
C MET A 1 0.52 9.63 12.63
N ASP A 2 0.10 10.26 13.74
CA ASP A 2 0.98 11.07 14.59
C ASP A 2 2.23 10.34 15.10
N LEU A 3 2.09 9.08 15.53
CA LEU A 3 3.25 8.29 15.98
C LEU A 3 4.11 7.78 14.81
N MET A 4 3.51 7.35 13.69
CA MET A 4 4.23 6.84 12.52
C MET A 4 5.14 7.91 11.88
N LEU A 5 4.73 9.17 11.94
CA LEU A 5 5.45 10.30 11.34
C LEU A 5 5.87 11.34 12.39
N ALA A 6 6.06 10.93 13.65
CA ALA A 6 6.45 11.82 14.74
C ALA A 6 7.77 12.55 14.43
N GLN A 7 8.72 11.86 13.80
CA GLN A 7 10.05 12.39 13.42
C GLN A 7 10.06 13.13 12.07
N ARG A 8 8.94 13.12 11.34
CA ARG A 8 8.80 13.75 10.01
C ARG A 8 7.49 14.52 9.92
N PRO A 9 7.34 15.61 10.70
CA PRO A 9 6.14 16.43 10.67
C PRO A 9 5.86 17.02 9.28
N ASP A 10 6.90 17.30 8.51
CA ASP A 10 6.83 17.75 7.11
C ASP A 10 6.14 16.71 6.20
N VAL A 11 6.52 15.43 6.31
CA VAL A 11 5.88 14.34 5.57
C VAL A 11 4.44 14.13 6.02
N ARG A 12 4.18 14.25 7.33
CA ARG A 12 2.82 14.12 7.88
C ARG A 12 1.91 15.20 7.29
N GLU A 13 2.34 16.45 7.34
CA GLU A 13 1.58 17.58 6.79
C GLU A 13 1.36 17.42 5.29
N ALA A 14 2.36 16.99 4.53
CA ALA A 14 2.22 16.71 3.11
C ALA A 14 1.18 15.60 2.84
N THR A 15 1.25 14.49 3.57
CA THR A 15 0.31 13.37 3.43
C THR A 15 -1.13 13.82 3.74
N VAL A 16 -1.34 14.58 4.82
CA VAL A 16 -2.65 15.16 5.17
C VAL A 16 -3.12 16.13 4.09
N ARG A 17 -2.27 17.05 3.62
CA ARG A 17 -2.61 18.03 2.59
C ARG A 17 -2.94 17.39 1.25
N SER A 18 -2.40 16.20 0.98
CA SER A 18 -2.74 15.40 -0.18
C SER A 18 -4.18 14.84 -0.14
N GLY A 19 -4.87 14.95 0.99
CA GLY A 19 -6.25 14.50 1.16
C GLY A 19 -6.38 13.03 1.52
N GLU A 20 -5.38 12.45 2.21
CA GLU A 20 -5.32 11.03 2.58
C GLU A 20 -6.64 10.50 3.17
N ARG A 21 -7.07 9.32 2.71
CA ARG A 21 -8.26 8.64 3.20
C ARG A 21 -7.98 7.16 3.37
N LEU A 22 -8.14 6.66 4.59
CA LEU A 22 -8.06 5.23 4.89
C LEU A 22 -9.46 4.61 4.78
N ARG A 23 -9.56 3.50 4.04
CA ARG A 23 -10.74 2.64 3.94
C ARG A 23 -10.46 1.29 4.59
N MET A 24 -11.45 0.72 5.25
CA MET A 24 -11.37 -0.61 5.84
C MET A 24 -12.58 -1.40 5.36
N PRO A 25 -12.46 -2.18 4.27
CA PRO A 25 -13.51 -3.11 3.87
C PRO A 25 -13.70 -4.18 4.95
N ALA A 26 -14.95 -4.62 5.11
CA ALA A 26 -15.26 -5.75 5.97
C ALA A 26 -14.62 -7.04 5.42
N TRP A 27 -14.55 -8.09 6.25
CA TRP A 27 -13.93 -9.37 5.86
C TRP A 27 -14.54 -10.00 4.59
N ASN A 28 -15.79 -9.67 4.26
CA ASN A 28 -16.53 -10.15 3.10
C ASN A 28 -16.72 -9.10 1.99
N ASP A 29 -16.14 -7.91 2.15
CA ASP A 29 -16.07 -6.89 1.11
C ASP A 29 -14.72 -6.98 0.40
N PHE A 30 -14.69 -6.78 -0.91
CA PHE A 30 -13.45 -6.86 -1.69
C PHE A 30 -13.00 -5.50 -2.24
N THR A 31 -11.80 -5.48 -2.82
CA THR A 31 -11.18 -4.26 -3.36
C THR A 31 -12.08 -3.59 -4.38
N THR A 32 -12.65 -4.33 -5.34
CA THR A 32 -13.47 -3.75 -6.40
C THR A 32 -14.91 -3.41 -5.99
N ASP A 33 -15.34 -3.79 -4.79
CA ASP A 33 -16.64 -3.38 -4.24
C ASP A 33 -16.62 -1.92 -3.78
N GLN A 34 -15.45 -1.47 -3.33
CA GLN A 34 -15.21 -0.10 -2.89
C GLN A 34 -15.29 0.87 -4.08
N PRO A 35 -15.98 2.01 -3.94
CA PRO A 35 -16.21 2.93 -5.05
C PRO A 35 -14.92 3.50 -5.64
N GLU A 36 -13.87 3.64 -4.82
CA GLU A 36 -12.54 4.10 -5.21
C GLU A 36 -11.87 3.18 -6.24
N TRP A 37 -12.04 1.87 -6.11
CA TRP A 37 -11.38 0.86 -6.95
C TRP A 37 -12.32 0.06 -7.85
N ARG A 38 -13.61 0.42 -7.88
CA ARG A 38 -14.61 -0.23 -8.74
C ARG A 38 -14.25 -0.22 -10.22
N GLY A 39 -13.44 0.73 -10.66
CA GLY A 39 -12.91 0.79 -12.03
C GLY A 39 -12.07 -0.44 -12.41
N LEU A 40 -11.33 -1.02 -11.46
CA LEU A 40 -10.46 -2.19 -11.69
C LEU A 40 -11.24 -3.43 -12.14
N ALA A 41 -12.54 -3.51 -11.84
CA ALA A 41 -13.40 -4.59 -12.30
C ALA A 41 -13.68 -4.57 -13.83
N LYS A 42 -13.19 -3.58 -14.57
CA LYS A 42 -13.56 -3.36 -15.99
C LYS A 42 -12.49 -3.79 -16.98
N ASP A 43 -11.22 -3.49 -16.67
CA ASP A 43 -10.14 -3.60 -17.66
C ASP A 43 -9.41 -4.95 -17.53
N PRO A 44 -9.31 -5.75 -18.61
CA PRO A 44 -8.57 -7.01 -18.60
C PRO A 44 -7.10 -6.81 -18.23
N VAL A 45 -6.57 -7.68 -17.36
CA VAL A 45 -5.16 -7.64 -16.99
C VAL A 45 -4.35 -8.51 -17.94
N LEU A 46 -3.22 -7.99 -18.41
CA LEU A 46 -2.32 -8.72 -19.28
C LEU A 46 -1.85 -10.01 -18.58
N GLY A 47 -2.08 -11.15 -19.20
CA GLY A 47 -1.74 -12.46 -18.64
C GLY A 47 -2.82 -13.10 -17.76
N SER A 48 -3.98 -12.46 -17.56
CA SER A 48 -5.10 -13.02 -16.78
C SER A 48 -6.18 -13.71 -17.65
N SER A 49 -5.78 -14.32 -18.78
CA SER A 49 -6.72 -14.94 -19.71
C SER A 49 -7.60 -15.99 -19.02
N GLY A 50 -8.92 -15.85 -19.15
CA GLY A 50 -9.90 -16.73 -18.51
C GLY A 50 -10.27 -16.36 -17.07
N VAL A 51 -9.70 -15.29 -16.51
CA VAL A 51 -10.07 -14.72 -15.20
C VAL A 51 -10.69 -13.35 -15.44
N SER A 52 -11.82 -13.05 -14.79
CA SER A 52 -12.43 -11.72 -14.90
C SER A 52 -11.54 -10.67 -14.22
N PRO A 53 -11.55 -9.38 -14.64
CA PRO A 53 -10.78 -8.34 -13.97
C PRO A 53 -11.10 -8.23 -12.48
N ARG A 54 -12.38 -8.36 -12.12
CA ARG A 54 -12.85 -8.40 -10.74
C ARG A 54 -12.17 -9.51 -9.95
N ASP A 55 -12.32 -10.76 -10.41
CA ASP A 55 -11.78 -11.93 -9.70
C ASP A 55 -10.26 -11.84 -9.59
N TYR A 56 -9.59 -11.30 -10.61
CA TYR A 56 -8.16 -11.07 -10.60
C TYR A 56 -7.75 -10.07 -9.49
N HIS A 57 -8.35 -8.88 -9.46
CA HIS A 57 -8.00 -7.85 -8.48
C HIS A 57 -8.41 -8.22 -7.04
N ASP A 58 -9.60 -8.81 -6.88
CA ASP A 58 -10.13 -9.19 -5.57
C ASP A 58 -9.37 -10.38 -4.96
N ALA A 59 -8.77 -11.25 -5.78
CA ALA A 59 -7.88 -12.32 -5.30
C ALA A 59 -6.46 -11.84 -4.99
N LEU A 60 -6.00 -10.76 -5.64
CA LEU A 60 -4.61 -10.29 -5.52
C LEU A 60 -4.36 -9.38 -4.34
N ALA A 61 -5.37 -8.65 -3.88
CA ALA A 61 -5.19 -7.58 -2.93
C ALA A 61 -6.31 -7.55 -1.89
N ARG A 62 -5.93 -7.50 -0.62
CA ARG A 62 -6.79 -7.08 0.51
C ARG A 62 -6.40 -5.72 1.07
N GLY A 63 -5.61 -4.95 0.33
CA GLY A 63 -5.27 -3.57 0.66
C GLY A 63 -4.69 -2.86 -0.55
N MET A 64 -4.81 -1.54 -0.57
CA MET A 64 -4.32 -0.67 -1.63
C MET A 64 -3.60 0.52 -1.00
N GLY A 65 -2.37 0.83 -1.42
CA GLY A 65 -1.63 1.99 -0.91
C GLY A 65 -1.90 3.32 -1.62
N GLY A 66 -2.72 3.31 -2.66
CA GLY A 66 -3.02 4.48 -3.50
C GLY A 66 -2.01 4.68 -4.62
N SER A 67 -1.93 5.90 -5.15
CA SER A 67 -1.01 6.26 -6.24
C SER A 67 -0.48 7.67 -6.04
N GLU A 68 0.30 8.19 -7.00
CA GLU A 68 0.71 9.60 -7.00
C GLU A 68 -0.47 10.57 -7.08
N THR A 69 -1.61 10.14 -7.62
CA THR A 69 -2.81 10.99 -7.82
C THR A 69 -3.98 10.58 -6.92
N ASP A 70 -4.08 9.30 -6.59
CA ASP A 70 -5.14 8.72 -5.77
C ASP A 70 -4.84 8.85 -4.27
N PRO A 71 -5.66 9.57 -3.47
CA PRO A 71 -5.47 9.73 -2.04
C PRO A 71 -6.03 8.57 -1.19
N PHE A 72 -6.51 7.48 -1.79
CA PHE A 72 -7.12 6.37 -1.08
C PHE A 72 -6.09 5.31 -0.67
N CYS A 73 -6.17 4.88 0.58
CA CYS A 73 -5.44 3.74 1.12
C CYS A 73 -6.45 2.77 1.74
N SER A 74 -6.25 1.46 1.62
CA SER A 74 -7.11 0.46 2.26
C SER A 74 -6.36 -0.72 2.84
N CYS A 75 -6.99 -1.36 3.82
CA CYS A 75 -6.57 -2.61 4.44
C CYS A 75 -7.81 -3.37 4.90
N GLY A 76 -7.88 -4.67 4.62
CA GLY A 76 -8.90 -5.56 5.14
C GLY A 76 -8.98 -5.50 6.67
N GLU A 77 -10.19 -5.38 7.20
CA GLU A 77 -10.41 -5.36 8.64
C GLU A 77 -9.85 -6.61 9.33
N GLU A 78 -9.90 -7.76 8.66
CA GLU A 78 -9.44 -9.05 9.20
C GLU A 78 -7.93 -9.10 9.50
N ASN A 79 -7.12 -8.25 8.85
CA ASN A 79 -5.67 -8.21 9.05
C ASN A 79 -5.27 -7.54 10.38
N LEU A 80 -6.02 -6.53 10.83
CA LEU A 80 -5.65 -5.76 12.03
C LEU A 80 -5.63 -6.58 13.32
N PRO A 81 -6.63 -7.43 13.61
CA PRO A 81 -6.60 -8.33 14.75
C PRO A 81 -5.88 -9.66 14.46
N GLY A 82 -5.44 -9.90 13.21
CA GLY A 82 -4.87 -11.19 12.79
C GLY A 82 -5.90 -12.31 12.80
N CYS A 83 -7.08 -12.07 12.21
CA CYS A 83 -8.13 -13.08 12.14
C CYS A 83 -7.67 -14.32 11.36
N PRO A 84 -8.16 -15.54 11.71
CA PRO A 84 -7.80 -16.77 10.99
C PRO A 84 -8.14 -16.78 9.50
N VAL A 85 -9.08 -15.93 9.08
CA VAL A 85 -9.52 -15.79 7.69
C VAL A 85 -8.65 -14.83 6.87
N ASP A 86 -7.67 -14.18 7.49
CA ASP A 86 -6.76 -13.24 6.83
C ASP A 86 -5.81 -13.99 5.87
N PRO A 87 -5.87 -13.72 4.54
CA PRO A 87 -4.95 -14.32 3.58
C PRO A 87 -3.49 -13.83 3.76
N TYR A 88 -3.26 -12.78 4.53
CA TYR A 88 -1.95 -12.21 4.84
C TYR A 88 -1.54 -12.38 6.32
N SER A 89 -1.96 -13.46 6.97
CA SER A 89 -1.78 -13.73 8.41
C SER A 89 -0.35 -13.63 8.98
N THR A 90 0.69 -13.62 8.14
CA THR A 90 2.10 -13.47 8.56
C THR A 90 2.64 -12.04 8.45
N ARG A 91 1.80 -11.08 8.02
CA ARG A 91 2.17 -9.69 7.78
C ARG A 91 1.06 -8.74 8.22
N ASN A 92 1.41 -7.50 8.53
CA ASN A 92 0.42 -6.43 8.70
C ASN A 92 0.36 -5.62 7.40
N ILE A 93 -0.70 -5.81 6.61
CA ILE A 93 -0.82 -5.16 5.31
C ILE A 93 -1.13 -3.66 5.46
N LEU A 94 -1.74 -3.22 6.56
CA LEU A 94 -1.91 -1.79 6.83
C LEU A 94 -0.56 -1.08 6.87
N ILE A 95 0.47 -1.65 7.48
CA ILE A 95 1.81 -1.05 7.52
C ILE A 95 2.36 -0.90 6.09
N GLN A 96 2.22 -1.93 5.26
CA GLN A 96 2.72 -1.90 3.88
C GLN A 96 1.99 -0.85 3.04
N GLU A 97 0.67 -0.91 3.01
CA GLU A 97 -0.13 -0.01 2.17
C GLU A 97 -0.02 1.43 2.65
N ARG A 98 0.12 1.64 3.97
CA ARG A 98 0.37 2.97 4.51
C ARG A 98 1.76 3.49 4.17
N ALA A 99 2.78 2.65 4.13
CA ALA A 99 4.12 3.04 3.69
C ALA A 99 4.12 3.47 2.22
N LEU A 100 3.41 2.73 1.35
CA LEU A 100 3.23 3.12 -0.05
C LEU A 100 2.51 4.47 -0.17
N HIS A 101 1.44 4.66 0.59
CA HIS A 101 0.70 5.92 0.61
C HIS A 101 1.56 7.11 1.06
N ILE A 102 2.26 6.96 2.19
CA ILE A 102 3.17 7.98 2.73
C ILE A 102 4.26 8.31 1.72
N HIS A 103 4.80 7.30 1.04
CA HIS A 103 5.84 7.49 0.04
C HIS A 103 5.34 8.34 -1.13
N LEU A 104 4.26 7.92 -1.79
CA LEU A 104 3.76 8.57 -3.00
C LEU A 104 3.10 9.92 -2.74
N ARG A 105 2.42 10.08 -1.60
CA ARG A 105 1.60 11.28 -1.30
C ARG A 105 2.24 12.24 -0.30
N GLY A 106 3.19 11.75 0.51
CA GLY A 106 3.94 12.54 1.47
C GLY A 106 5.37 12.77 0.98
N MET A 107 6.19 11.72 1.04
CA MET A 107 7.63 11.79 0.87
C MET A 107 8.05 12.34 -0.50
N ALA A 108 7.46 11.83 -1.59
CA ALA A 108 7.75 12.26 -2.95
C ALA A 108 7.48 13.76 -3.19
N SER A 109 6.56 14.35 -2.41
CA SER A 109 6.24 15.79 -2.51
C SER A 109 7.19 16.70 -1.71
N VAL A 110 7.93 16.15 -0.73
CA VAL A 110 8.81 16.93 0.16
C VAL A 110 10.29 16.75 -0.16
N ASP A 111 10.69 15.64 -0.80
CA ASP A 111 12.08 15.32 -1.09
C ASP A 111 12.20 14.53 -2.40
N CYS A 112 12.47 15.24 -3.49
CA CYS A 112 12.66 14.66 -4.82
C CYS A 112 13.91 13.76 -4.94
N GLY A 113 14.82 13.81 -3.96
CA GLY A 113 16.01 12.95 -3.93
C GLY A 113 15.80 11.64 -3.19
N PHE A 114 14.66 11.43 -2.53
CA PHE A 114 14.41 10.26 -1.69
C PHE A 114 14.57 8.95 -2.44
N ASP A 115 13.89 8.80 -3.58
CA ASP A 115 13.86 7.56 -4.36
C ASP A 115 15.26 7.18 -4.87
N THR A 116 16.01 8.19 -5.33
CA THR A 116 17.40 8.01 -5.76
C THR A 116 18.26 7.45 -4.61
N ARG A 117 18.12 8.02 -3.41
CA ARG A 117 18.88 7.54 -2.23
C ARG A 117 18.41 6.17 -1.77
N ALA A 118 17.09 5.92 -1.73
CA ALA A 118 16.52 4.63 -1.37
C ALA A 118 16.99 3.53 -2.33
N ARG A 119 17.02 3.81 -3.63
CA ARG A 119 17.51 2.89 -4.64
C ARG A 119 19.00 2.60 -4.49
N ALA A 120 19.81 3.64 -4.29
CA ALA A 120 21.25 3.48 -4.07
C ALA A 120 21.54 2.63 -2.81
N SER A 121 20.78 2.83 -1.73
CA SER A 121 20.88 2.00 -0.51
C SER A 121 20.48 0.55 -0.77
N TYR A 122 19.39 0.31 -1.52
CA TYR A 122 18.98 -1.04 -1.91
C TYR A 122 20.06 -1.73 -2.76
N ASP A 123 20.56 -1.08 -3.81
CA ASP A 123 21.58 -1.64 -4.69
C ASP A 123 22.89 -1.95 -3.91
N ALA A 124 23.26 -1.09 -2.95
CA ALA A 124 24.40 -1.33 -2.07
C ALA A 124 24.19 -2.55 -1.16
N ALA A 125 23.00 -2.70 -0.57
CA ALA A 125 22.66 -3.86 0.26
C ALA A 125 22.66 -5.17 -0.55
N MET A 126 22.06 -5.16 -1.74
CA MET A 126 22.06 -6.32 -2.64
C MET A 126 23.47 -6.71 -3.07
N LYS A 127 24.37 -5.74 -3.26
CA LYS A 127 25.79 -5.99 -3.57
C LYS A 127 26.56 -6.56 -2.37
N ALA A 128 26.25 -6.12 -1.15
CA ALA A 128 26.86 -6.64 0.07
C ALA A 128 26.44 -8.10 0.36
N GLY A 129 25.34 -8.56 -0.26
CA GLY A 129 24.72 -9.84 0.04
C GLY A 129 23.88 -9.77 1.32
N PRO A 130 22.96 -10.73 1.53
CA PRO A 130 22.22 -10.79 2.79
C PRO A 130 23.22 -10.93 3.94
N GLY A 131 23.23 -9.95 4.84
CA GLY A 131 23.91 -10.10 6.12
C GLY A 131 23.36 -11.35 6.79
N ARG A 132 24.24 -12.30 7.13
CA ARG A 132 23.86 -13.36 8.06
C ARG A 132 23.69 -12.67 9.40
N ASP A 133 22.47 -12.70 9.93
CA ASP A 133 22.21 -12.29 11.31
C ASP A 133 23.12 -13.12 12.24
N GLU A 134 23.87 -12.44 13.11
CA GLU A 134 24.56 -13.03 14.27
C GLU A 134 23.57 -13.36 15.39
#